data_AF-A0A5N8VX87-F1
#
_entry.id   AF-A0A5N8VX87-F1
#
_cell.length_a   1.000
_cell.length_b   1.000
_cell.length_c   1.000
_cell.angle_alpha   90.00
_cell.angle_beta   90.00
_cell.angle_gamma   90.00
#
_symmetry.space_group_name_H-M   'P 1'
#
loop_
_entity.id
_entity.type
_entity.pdbx_description
1 polymer ?
#
loop_
_entity_poly.entity_id
_entity_poly.type
_entity_poly.pdbx_seq_one_letter_code
_entity_poly.pdbx_strand_id
1 'polypeptide(L)'
;MPRRRPAAVRASVTGRAGHGAELVRGLSGAASEAVARLEARAFGAGAVGQAFSTWMRSVQGPARRMRFSDDYCGLDECCRPHLAARDLLESAALRLPARAAGELRDLLKPYDEIFESRSLADPGAPASAWWWRRRFVP
;
A
#
# COMPACT_ATOMS: atom_id res chain seq x y z
N MET A 1 -33.81 -2.70 -24.60
CA MET A 1 -32.59 -2.42 -23.79
C MET A 1 -32.98 -2.31 -22.31
N PRO A 2 -32.87 -3.36 -21.49
CA PRO A 2 -33.31 -3.27 -20.10
C PRO A 2 -32.25 -2.55 -19.27
N ARG A 3 -32.61 -1.39 -18.70
CA ARG A 3 -31.75 -0.60 -17.80
C ARG A 3 -31.67 -1.31 -16.43
N ARG A 4 -30.45 -1.62 -15.97
CA ARG A 4 -30.21 -2.17 -14.61
C ARG A 4 -30.64 -1.16 -13.54
N ARG A 5 -31.33 -1.64 -12.50
CA ARG A 5 -31.78 -0.83 -11.37
C ARG A 5 -30.60 -0.40 -10.48
N PRO A 6 -30.60 0.82 -9.89
CA PRO A 6 -29.47 1.37 -9.12
C PRO A 6 -29.00 0.51 -7.94
N ALA A 7 -29.88 -0.30 -7.35
CA ALA A 7 -29.54 -1.19 -6.23
C ALA A 7 -28.50 -2.26 -6.61
N ALA A 8 -28.42 -2.67 -7.89
CA ALA A 8 -27.43 -3.63 -8.36
C ALA A 8 -26.01 -3.02 -8.50
N VAL A 9 -25.91 -1.69 -8.55
CA VAL A 9 -24.62 -0.97 -8.58
C VAL A 9 -24.04 -0.85 -7.18
N ARG A 10 -24.86 -0.73 -6.13
CA ARG A 10 -24.37 -0.70 -4.74
C ARG A 10 -23.90 -2.07 -4.25
N ALA A 11 -24.42 -3.16 -4.81
CA ALA A 11 -23.98 -4.53 -4.49
C ALA A 11 -22.65 -4.92 -5.16
N SER A 12 -22.12 -4.12 -6.10
CA SER A 12 -20.85 -4.39 -6.79
C SER A 12 -19.64 -3.66 -6.20
N VAL A 13 -19.86 -2.86 -5.15
CA VAL A 13 -18.82 -2.12 -4.40
C VAL A 13 -18.49 -2.78 -3.06
N THR A 14 -18.95 -4.01 -2.82
CA THR A 14 -18.30 -4.90 -1.83
C THR A 14 -17.05 -5.48 -2.48
N GLY A 15 -16.03 -4.62 -2.59
CA GLY A 15 -14.73 -4.93 -3.16
C GLY A 15 -14.20 -6.26 -2.64
N ARG A 16 -13.93 -7.19 -3.57
CA ARG A 16 -13.11 -8.41 -3.45
C ARG A 16 -12.68 -8.74 -2.01
N ALA A 17 -13.63 -9.20 -1.19
CA ALA A 17 -13.43 -9.63 0.20
C ALA A 17 -12.74 -11.01 0.29
N GLY A 18 -11.75 -11.27 -0.58
CA GLY A 18 -11.09 -12.58 -0.69
C GLY A 18 -9.57 -12.57 -0.47
N HIS A 19 -8.92 -11.40 -0.40
CA HIS A 19 -7.44 -11.32 -0.33
C HIS A 19 -6.91 -10.51 0.85
N GLY A 20 -7.78 -9.84 1.64
CA GLY A 20 -7.36 -9.10 2.83
C GLY A 20 -7.10 -9.99 4.05
N ALA A 21 -7.72 -11.17 4.09
CA ALA A 21 -7.62 -12.12 5.21
C ALA A 21 -6.40 -13.05 5.13
N GLU A 22 -5.70 -13.06 3.99
CA GLU A 22 -4.35 -13.62 3.88
C GLU A 22 -3.38 -12.60 4.46
N LEU A 23 -3.54 -12.38 5.77
CA LEU A 23 -2.68 -11.58 6.65
C LEU A 23 -1.24 -11.70 6.16
N VAL A 24 -0.63 -10.54 5.85
CA VAL A 24 0.76 -10.38 5.40
C VAL A 24 1.58 -11.60 5.80
N ARG A 25 1.73 -12.57 4.89
CA ARG A 25 2.29 -13.89 5.24
C ARG A 25 3.67 -13.64 5.85
N GLY A 26 3.80 -13.89 7.15
CA GLY A 26 5.02 -13.56 7.92
C GLY A 26 4.78 -12.79 9.23
N LEU A 27 3.60 -12.19 9.44
CA LEU A 27 3.25 -11.62 10.75
C LEU A 27 2.92 -12.73 11.75
N SER A 28 3.29 -12.53 13.02
CA SER A 28 2.78 -13.35 14.12
C SER A 28 1.26 -13.22 14.25
N GLY A 29 0.61 -14.18 14.92
CA GLY A 29 -0.83 -14.11 15.21
C GLY A 29 -1.21 -12.85 16.00
N ALA A 30 -0.38 -12.44 16.96
CA ALA A 30 -0.59 -11.22 17.74
C ALA A 30 -0.45 -9.94 16.90
N ALA A 31 0.55 -9.88 16.00
CA ALA A 31 0.70 -8.75 15.10
C ALA A 31 -0.44 -8.69 14.07
N SER A 32 -0.86 -9.83 13.55
CA SER A 32 -2.01 -9.97 12.65
C SER A 32 -3.30 -9.46 13.29
N GLU A 33 -3.56 -9.82 14.55
CA GLU A 33 -4.72 -9.33 15.29
C GLU A 33 -4.64 -7.83 15.56
N ALA A 34 -3.46 -7.31 15.88
CA ALA A 34 -3.24 -5.87 16.05
C ALA A 34 -3.51 -5.09 14.74
N VAL A 35 -3.09 -5.64 13.60
CA VAL A 35 -3.43 -5.11 12.27
C VAL A 35 -4.94 -5.15 12.03
N ALA A 36 -5.61 -6.26 12.29
CA ALA A 36 -7.06 -6.37 12.10
C ALA A 36 -7.83 -5.36 12.95
N ARG A 37 -7.44 -5.16 14.23
CA ARG A 37 -8.02 -4.13 15.09
C ARG A 37 -7.76 -2.72 14.55
N LEU A 38 -6.56 -2.47 14.03
CA LEU A 38 -6.20 -1.19 13.43
C LEU A 38 -7.01 -0.90 12.15
N GLU A 39 -7.18 -1.91 11.30
CA GLU A 39 -7.98 -1.81 10.08
C GLU A 39 -9.44 -1.48 10.41
N ALA A 40 -10.04 -2.21 11.36
CA ALA A 40 -11.42 -1.99 11.79
C ALA A 40 -11.67 -0.56 12.31
N ARG A 41 -10.67 0.06 12.97
CA ARG A 41 -10.82 1.41 13.54
C ARG A 41 -10.50 2.56 12.60
N ALA A 42 -9.64 2.36 11.57
CA ALA A 42 -9.04 3.49 10.86
C ALA A 42 -8.88 3.34 9.34
N PHE A 43 -8.78 2.13 8.80
CA PHE A 43 -8.41 1.93 7.39
C PHE A 43 -9.42 1.12 6.57
N GLY A 44 -10.35 0.44 7.22
CA GLY A 44 -11.20 -0.57 6.60
C GLY A 44 -10.52 -1.93 6.53
N ALA A 45 -11.32 -2.99 6.61
CA ALA A 45 -10.84 -4.36 6.63
C ALA A 45 -10.00 -4.71 5.40
N GLY A 46 -8.81 -5.28 5.62
CA GLY A 46 -7.86 -5.72 4.59
C GLY A 46 -7.07 -4.60 3.90
N ALA A 47 -7.17 -3.35 4.36
CA ALA A 47 -6.46 -2.23 3.76
C ALA A 47 -4.92 -2.37 3.84
N VAL A 48 -4.39 -2.85 4.97
CA VAL A 48 -2.95 -3.06 5.18
C VAL A 48 -2.45 -4.21 4.30
N GLY A 49 -3.21 -5.30 4.23
CA GLY A 49 -2.88 -6.44 3.34
C GLY A 49 -2.87 -6.05 1.85
N GLN A 50 -3.84 -5.24 1.42
CA GLN A 50 -3.91 -4.71 0.05
C GLN A 50 -2.75 -3.76 -0.27
N ALA A 51 -2.41 -2.87 0.66
CA ALA A 51 -1.28 -1.96 0.52
C ALA A 51 0.04 -2.76 0.43
N PHE A 52 0.25 -3.74 1.31
CA PHE A 52 1.44 -4.59 1.28
C PHE A 52 1.57 -5.32 -0.07
N SER A 53 0.49 -5.93 -0.54
CA SER A 53 0.46 -6.64 -1.83
C SER A 53 0.74 -5.69 -3.01
N THR A 54 0.20 -4.48 -2.96
CA THR A 54 0.43 -3.45 -3.98
C THR A 54 1.89 -3.02 -4.00
N TRP A 55 2.49 -2.78 -2.83
CA TRP A 55 3.90 -2.42 -2.70
C TRP A 55 4.80 -3.52 -3.27
N MET A 56 4.68 -4.75 -2.76
CA MET A 56 5.44 -5.93 -3.20
C MET A 56 5.36 -6.12 -4.73
N ARG A 57 4.14 -6.16 -5.30
CA ARG A 57 3.93 -6.39 -6.73
C ARG A 57 4.47 -5.28 -7.62
N SER A 58 4.57 -4.06 -7.09
CA SER A 58 5.11 -2.92 -7.81
C SER A 58 6.63 -2.97 -7.83
N VAL A 59 7.26 -3.15 -6.66
CA VAL A 59 8.72 -3.13 -6.53
C VAL A 59 9.39 -4.36 -7.13
N GLN A 60 8.74 -5.53 -7.10
CA GLN A 60 9.26 -6.74 -7.74
C GLN A 60 8.90 -6.80 -9.23
N GLY A 61 7.93 -6.00 -9.67
CA GLY A 61 7.45 -6.02 -11.04
C GLY A 61 8.34 -5.29 -12.03
N PRO A 62 7.91 -5.20 -13.31
CA PRO A 62 8.58 -4.38 -14.31
C PRO A 62 8.59 -2.90 -13.91
N ALA A 63 9.64 -2.16 -14.31
CA ALA A 63 9.84 -0.75 -13.91
C ALA A 63 8.62 0.16 -14.18
N ARG A 64 7.86 -0.11 -15.24
CA ARG A 64 6.60 0.60 -15.55
C ARG A 64 5.57 0.61 -14.43
N ARG A 65 5.62 -0.32 -13.47
CA ARG A 65 4.72 -0.33 -12.29
C ARG A 65 5.11 0.68 -11.21
N MET A 66 6.35 1.17 -11.27
CA MET A 66 6.90 2.19 -10.38
C MET A 66 7.03 3.55 -11.07
N ARG A 67 6.77 3.63 -12.39
CA ARG A 67 6.76 4.89 -13.11
C ARG A 67 5.58 5.74 -12.68
N PHE A 68 5.78 7.05 -12.75
CA PHE A 68 4.69 8.00 -12.66
C PHE A 68 3.84 7.92 -13.93
N SER A 69 2.52 8.01 -13.77
CA SER A 69 1.66 8.31 -14.90
C SER A 69 1.99 9.71 -15.40
N ASP A 70 2.29 9.86 -16.69
CA ASP A 70 2.50 11.18 -17.32
C ASP A 70 1.23 12.05 -17.17
N ASP A 71 0.06 11.40 -17.16
CA ASP A 71 -1.23 12.01 -16.85
C ASP A 71 -1.49 12.02 -15.32
N TYR A 72 -0.70 12.79 -14.56
CA TYR A 72 -0.92 12.91 -13.12
C TYR A 72 -2.25 13.62 -12.82
N CYS A 73 -3.25 12.88 -12.35
CA CYS A 73 -4.59 13.40 -12.05
C CYS A 73 -4.72 14.06 -10.67
N GLY A 74 -3.61 14.24 -9.93
CA GLY A 74 -3.61 14.77 -8.56
C GLY A 74 -3.86 13.72 -7.47
N LEU A 75 -4.16 12.48 -7.83
CA LEU A 75 -4.45 11.39 -6.88
C LEU A 75 -3.38 10.32 -6.94
N ASP A 76 -2.69 10.10 -5.81
CA ASP A 76 -1.59 9.14 -5.72
C ASP A 76 -2.10 7.70 -5.83
N GLU A 77 -3.29 7.39 -5.32
CA GLU A 77 -3.91 6.08 -5.44
C GLU A 77 -4.15 5.68 -6.90
N CYS A 78 -4.33 6.68 -7.78
CA CYS A 78 -4.57 6.48 -9.20
C CYS A 78 -3.26 6.43 -9.99
N CYS A 79 -2.42 7.44 -9.85
CA CYS A 79 -1.25 7.64 -10.72
C CYS A 79 0.05 7.09 -10.14
N ARG A 80 0.11 6.87 -8.82
CA ARG A 80 1.30 6.43 -8.08
C ARG A 80 0.94 5.40 -7.00
N PRO A 81 0.23 4.31 -7.36
CA PRO A 81 -0.36 3.39 -6.39
C PRO A 81 0.67 2.73 -5.47
N HIS A 82 1.92 2.59 -5.93
CA HIS A 82 3.01 2.07 -5.11
C HIS A 82 3.42 3.03 -3.98
N LEU A 83 3.49 4.35 -4.23
CA LEU A 83 3.79 5.32 -3.18
C LEU A 83 2.64 5.41 -2.17
N ALA A 84 1.39 5.50 -2.66
CA ALA A 84 0.21 5.53 -1.80
C ALA A 84 0.15 4.27 -0.89
N ALA A 85 0.48 3.10 -1.43
CA ALA A 85 0.58 1.87 -0.65
C ALA A 85 1.65 1.97 0.44
N ARG A 86 2.86 2.47 0.12
CA ARG A 86 3.94 2.60 1.11
C ARG A 86 3.62 3.62 2.22
N ASP A 87 2.90 4.69 1.89
CA ASP A 87 2.44 5.67 2.88
C ASP A 87 1.37 5.11 3.81
N LEU A 88 0.44 4.30 3.30
CA LEU A 88 -0.55 3.59 4.12
C LEU A 88 0.16 2.63 5.08
N LEU A 89 1.15 1.89 4.59
CA LEU A 89 1.94 0.97 5.41
C LEU A 89 2.73 1.71 6.51
N GLU A 90 3.34 2.86 6.22
CA GLU A 90 3.98 3.66 7.27
C GLU A 90 2.96 4.21 8.26
N SER A 91 1.83 4.72 7.76
CA SER A 91 0.72 5.20 8.57
C SER A 91 0.18 4.12 9.50
N ALA A 92 0.13 2.87 9.04
CA ALA A 92 -0.24 1.74 9.86
C ALA A 92 0.84 1.44 10.92
N ALA A 93 2.12 1.36 10.52
CA ALA A 93 3.24 1.10 11.42
C ALA A 93 3.35 2.12 12.56
N LEU A 94 3.10 3.41 12.29
CA LEU A 94 3.08 4.49 13.29
C LEU A 94 1.94 4.36 14.32
N ARG A 95 0.89 3.61 14.00
CA ARG A 95 -0.31 3.43 14.84
C ARG A 95 -0.41 2.05 15.49
N LEU A 96 0.47 1.13 15.11
CA LEU A 96 0.55 -0.21 15.68
C LEU A 96 1.34 -0.21 16.99
N PRO A 97 1.09 -1.18 17.90
CA PRO A 97 1.99 -1.46 19.01
C PRO A 97 3.41 -1.73 18.50
N ALA A 98 4.43 -1.32 19.25
CA ALA A 98 5.84 -1.35 18.82
C ALA A 98 6.29 -2.70 18.23
N ARG A 99 5.88 -3.81 18.85
CA ARG A 99 6.20 -5.16 18.35
C ARG A 99 5.58 -5.43 16.98
N ALA A 100 4.29 -5.18 16.81
CA ALA A 100 3.59 -5.40 15.55
C ALA A 100 4.10 -4.45 14.45
N ALA A 101 4.46 -3.22 14.81
CA ALA A 101 5.10 -2.27 13.91
C ALA A 101 6.49 -2.76 13.46
N GLY A 102 7.27 -3.36 14.36
CA GLY A 102 8.56 -3.98 14.04
C GLY A 102 8.40 -5.11 13.04
N GLU A 103 7.51 -6.07 13.31
CA GLU A 103 7.24 -7.19 12.40
C GLU A 103 6.78 -6.71 11.01
N LEU A 104 5.92 -5.68 10.94
CA LEU A 104 5.52 -5.09 9.66
C LEU A 104 6.71 -4.45 8.92
N ARG A 105 7.57 -3.70 9.62
CA ARG A 105 8.76 -3.09 9.01
C ARG A 105 9.78 -4.11 8.54
N ASP A 106 9.96 -5.19 9.29
CA ASP A 106 10.86 -6.30 8.90
C ASP A 106 10.39 -6.96 7.60
N LEU A 107 9.07 -7.13 7.43
CA LEU A 107 8.49 -7.64 6.18
C LEU A 107 8.61 -6.66 5.02
N LEU A 108 8.61 -5.35 5.27
CA LEU A 108 8.77 -4.32 4.23
C LEU A 108 10.22 -4.19 3.76
N LYS A 109 11.19 -4.40 4.66
CA LYS A 109 12.61 -4.16 4.43
C LYS A 109 13.15 -4.70 3.09
N PRO A 110 12.97 -5.98 2.72
CA PRO A 110 13.49 -6.48 1.44
C PRO A 110 12.87 -5.80 0.22
N TYR A 111 11.61 -5.35 0.32
CA TYR A 111 10.93 -4.64 -0.77
C TYR A 111 11.35 -3.17 -0.86
N ASP A 112 11.61 -2.55 0.29
CA ASP A 112 12.17 -1.21 0.39
C ASP A 112 13.58 -1.16 -0.22
N GLU A 113 14.42 -2.17 0.02
CA GLU A 113 15.75 -2.33 -0.60
C GLU A 113 15.67 -2.49 -2.14
N ILE A 114 14.70 -3.28 -2.64
CA ILE A 114 14.46 -3.41 -4.08
C ILE A 114 14.04 -2.07 -4.68
N PHE A 115 13.14 -1.33 -4.02
CA PHE A 115 12.73 -0.03 -4.50
C PHE A 115 13.91 0.95 -4.54
N GLU A 116 14.70 0.99 -3.48
CA GLU A 116 15.87 1.87 -3.38
C GLU A 116 16.88 1.59 -4.51
N SER A 117 17.21 0.32 -4.76
CA SER A 117 18.16 -0.08 -5.82
C SER A 117 17.67 0.21 -7.24
N ARG A 118 16.36 0.36 -7.44
CA ARG A 118 15.73 0.55 -8.77
C ARG A 118 15.22 1.95 -9.02
N SER A 119 15.40 2.86 -8.08
CA SER A 119 14.94 4.25 -8.17
C SER A 119 16.11 5.22 -8.01
N LEU A 120 15.95 6.41 -8.59
CA LEU A 120 16.91 7.51 -8.48
C LEU A 120 16.41 8.51 -7.43
N ALA A 121 17.34 9.21 -6.78
CA ALA A 121 16.99 10.31 -5.89
C ALA A 121 16.35 11.45 -6.69
N ASP A 122 15.22 11.97 -6.20
CA ASP A 122 14.55 13.14 -6.76
C ASP A 122 15.15 14.41 -6.15
N PRO A 123 15.90 15.23 -6.92
CA PRO A 123 16.49 16.47 -6.40
C PRO A 123 15.44 17.54 -6.10
N GLY A 124 14.23 17.43 -6.66
CA GLY A 124 13.13 18.37 -6.43
C GLY A 124 12.27 18.02 -5.21
N ALA A 125 12.46 16.85 -4.60
CA ALA A 125 11.64 16.43 -3.47
C ALA A 125 12.02 17.17 -2.18
N PRO A 126 11.04 17.59 -1.35
CA PRO A 126 11.33 18.29 -0.11
C PRO A 126 12.07 17.38 0.87
N ALA A 127 13.05 17.93 1.60
CA ALA A 127 13.87 17.16 2.53
C ALA A 127 13.05 16.49 3.66
N SER A 128 11.90 17.08 4.02
CA SER A 128 10.95 16.58 5.01
C SER A 128 10.10 15.40 4.53
N ALA A 129 10.08 15.10 3.24
CA ALA A 129 9.37 13.93 2.73
C ALA A 129 10.07 12.64 3.18
N TRP A 130 9.25 11.60 3.36
CA TRP A 130 9.74 10.24 3.55
C TRP A 130 10.67 9.83 2.41
N TRP A 131 11.68 9.00 2.71
CA TRP A 131 12.73 8.68 1.74
C TRP A 131 12.19 8.06 0.44
N TRP A 132 11.13 7.25 0.47
CA TRP A 132 10.53 6.67 -0.74
C TRP A 132 9.80 7.70 -1.62
N ARG A 133 9.35 8.83 -1.03
CA ARG A 133 8.77 9.96 -1.76
C ARG A 133 9.82 10.92 -2.32
N ARG A 134 11.09 10.75 -1.97
CA ARG A 134 12.22 11.50 -2.52
C ARG A 134 12.94 10.73 -3.63
N ARG A 135 12.22 9.84 -4.31
CA ARG A 135 12.77 8.98 -5.35
C ARG A 135 11.77 8.83 -6.49
N PHE A 136 12.31 8.59 -7.68
CA PHE A 136 11.53 8.32 -8.88
C PHE A 136 12.14 7.19 -9.70
N VAL A 137 11.32 6.59 -10.55
CA VAL A 137 11.77 5.61 -11.55
C VAL A 137 11.59 6.25 -12.93
N PRO A 138 12.68 6.50 -13.67
CA PRO A 138 12.62 7.07 -15.02
C PRO A 138 11.99 6.11 -16.04
#